data_AF-A0A954CG25-F1
#
_entry.id   AF-A0A954CG25-F1
#
_cell.length_a   1.000
_cell.length_b   1.000
_cell.length_c   1.000
_cell.angle_alpha   90.00
_cell.angle_beta   90.00
_cell.angle_gamma   90.00
#
_symmetry.space_group_name_H-M   'P 1'
#
loop_
_entity.id
_entity.type
_entity.pdbx_description
1 polymer ?
#
loop_
_entity_poly.entity_id
_entity_poly.type
_entity_poly.pdbx_seq_one_letter_code
_entity_poly.pdbx_strand_id
1 'polypeptide(L)'
;MVNFVFMAIGFLVTALNVLTFLALRRRLIHVSPERGNLISIAVGLVMLVLLHPALFMLFGGISGLMSFRQQVPQWGQIIAMSFQLATWIYGAFLLIKGTPGALIDAARKLHRAFGGKTEASGEQPEQINLERRRVLAKAGLVVPMAIIATTAGGAVAARQTPVVTRLRMRVPRDMTALHGVTLAQVSDVHVGSYMDAERLDEIRDAMNAVGADYHVVTGDLLDNHIDQLEESQRFLRGLRPRRGQVFMCMGNHEYIPARDGEIKPIVEGLRESGIQLLIDEAQKINIDGAHLWMGGIDYPHSPSINTLHSRTPLESLDVTLGQMNDDGAPRIVLAHHPKSFEVGRDLPLDLMLSGHTHGGQLVLGRIGDYNLSPVLPFEYYHKGLYQHEGRKLYVNSGAGGWMPVRINCPPEITLIELVA
;
A
#
# COMPACT_ATOMS: atom_id res chain seq x y z
N MET A 1 -16.47 -11.50 -6.15
CA MET A 1 -16.56 -10.83 -4.82
C MET A 1 -15.71 -9.56 -4.77
N VAL A 2 -14.40 -9.63 -5.05
CA VAL A 2 -13.48 -8.46 -5.04
C VAL A 2 -14.00 -7.29 -5.89
N ASN A 3 -14.42 -7.54 -7.13
CA ASN A 3 -14.88 -6.45 -8.01
C ASN A 3 -16.10 -5.69 -7.44
N PHE A 4 -17.03 -6.43 -6.82
CA PHE A 4 -18.21 -5.85 -6.17
C PHE A 4 -17.84 -5.01 -4.94
N VAL A 5 -16.84 -5.44 -4.16
CA VAL A 5 -16.31 -4.67 -3.03
C VAL A 5 -15.75 -3.33 -3.53
N PHE A 6 -14.94 -3.34 -4.60
CA PHE A 6 -14.40 -2.11 -5.18
C PHE A 6 -15.52 -1.20 -5.73
N MET A 7 -16.52 -1.73 -6.41
CA MET A 7 -17.69 -0.94 -6.86
C MET A 7 -18.44 -0.30 -5.67
N ALA A 8 -18.64 -1.05 -4.59
CA ALA A 8 -19.26 -0.53 -3.37
C ALA A 8 -18.41 0.57 -2.71
N ILE A 9 -17.09 0.42 -2.68
CA ILE A 9 -16.16 1.48 -2.24
C ILE A 9 -16.29 2.71 -3.16
N GLY A 10 -16.26 2.52 -4.48
CA GLY A 10 -16.47 3.60 -5.46
C GLY A 10 -17.78 4.36 -5.25
N PHE A 11 -18.86 3.64 -4.94
CA PHE A 11 -20.15 4.23 -4.58
C PHE A 11 -20.06 5.07 -3.31
N LEU A 12 -19.52 4.49 -2.23
CA LEU A 12 -19.40 5.17 -0.93
C LEU A 12 -18.56 6.45 -1.05
N VAL A 13 -17.42 6.36 -1.74
CA VAL A 13 -16.52 7.50 -1.98
C VAL A 13 -17.24 8.58 -2.79
N THR A 14 -17.90 8.20 -3.88
CA THR A 14 -18.67 9.14 -4.72
C THR A 14 -19.78 9.82 -3.92
N ALA A 15 -20.53 9.06 -3.11
CA ALA A 15 -21.58 9.60 -2.25
C ALA A 15 -21.02 10.60 -1.23
N LEU A 16 -19.90 10.27 -0.57
CA LEU A 16 -19.23 11.17 0.38
C LEU A 16 -18.76 12.46 -0.29
N ASN A 17 -18.25 12.38 -1.51
CA ASN A 17 -17.84 13.55 -2.29
C ASN A 17 -19.02 14.44 -2.67
N VAL A 18 -20.15 13.85 -3.08
CA VAL A 18 -21.39 14.57 -3.35
C VAL A 18 -21.91 15.27 -2.07
N LEU A 19 -21.91 14.58 -0.93
CA LEU A 19 -22.31 15.18 0.36
C LEU A 19 -21.41 16.35 0.74
N THR A 20 -20.09 16.19 0.57
CA THR A 20 -19.10 17.25 0.82
C THR A 20 -19.33 18.45 -0.11
N PHE A 21 -19.58 18.20 -1.40
CA PHE A 21 -19.92 19.24 -2.36
C PHE A 21 -21.21 19.99 -1.99
N LEU A 22 -22.28 19.28 -1.63
CA LEU A 22 -23.55 19.88 -1.23
C LEU A 22 -23.38 20.77 0.01
N ALA A 23 -22.60 20.31 0.99
CA ALA A 23 -22.28 21.08 2.19
C ALA A 23 -21.45 22.33 1.86
N LEU A 24 -20.47 22.20 0.96
CA LEU A 24 -19.66 23.33 0.48
C LEU A 24 -20.50 24.34 -0.32
N ARG A 25 -21.35 23.87 -1.25
CA ARG A 25 -22.24 24.69 -2.07
C ARG A 25 -23.17 25.54 -1.22
N ARG A 26 -23.79 24.96 -0.18
CA ARG A 26 -24.64 25.72 0.76
C ARG A 26 -23.88 26.88 1.40
N ARG A 27 -22.60 26.68 1.74
CA ARG A 27 -21.75 27.73 2.32
C ARG A 27 -21.32 28.78 1.30
N LEU A 28 -20.92 28.36 0.09
CA LEU A 28 -20.49 29.28 -0.97
C LEU A 28 -21.61 30.27 -1.35
N ILE A 29 -22.85 29.77 -1.47
CA ILE A 29 -24.03 30.60 -1.74
C ILE A 29 -24.28 31.58 -0.59
N HIS A 30 -24.07 31.16 0.65
CA HIS A 30 -24.27 32.03 1.81
C HIS A 30 -23.18 33.11 1.96
N VAL A 31 -21.92 32.76 1.66
CA VAL A 31 -20.77 33.69 1.77
C VAL A 31 -20.77 34.71 0.63
N SER A 32 -21.20 34.32 -0.57
CA SER A 32 -21.25 35.19 -1.73
C SER A 32 -22.58 35.00 -2.47
N PRO A 33 -23.67 35.65 -2.03
CA PRO A 33 -25.00 35.47 -2.63
C PRO A 33 -25.04 35.74 -4.14
N GLU A 34 -24.28 36.74 -4.61
CA GLU A 34 -24.27 37.15 -6.03
C GLU A 34 -23.52 36.18 -6.93
N ARG A 35 -22.34 35.69 -6.50
CA ARG A 35 -21.46 34.82 -7.30
C ARG A 35 -21.44 33.36 -6.87
N GLY A 36 -22.07 33.02 -5.75
CA GLY A 36 -21.92 31.73 -5.07
C GLY A 36 -22.47 30.58 -5.90
N ASN A 37 -23.53 30.82 -6.68
CA ASN A 37 -24.02 29.83 -7.64
C ASN A 37 -22.98 29.53 -8.73
N LEU A 38 -22.42 30.57 -9.37
CA LEU A 38 -21.40 30.41 -10.41
C LEU A 38 -20.14 29.70 -9.86
N ILE A 39 -19.65 30.14 -8.70
CA ILE A 39 -18.49 29.54 -8.02
C ILE A 39 -18.79 28.08 -7.66
N SER A 40 -20.00 27.77 -7.19
CA SER A 40 -20.39 26.39 -6.87
C SER A 40 -20.46 25.49 -8.10
N ILE A 41 -20.87 26.01 -9.26
CA ILE A 41 -20.85 25.26 -10.53
C ILE A 41 -19.41 24.98 -10.93
N ALA A 42 -18.54 25.99 -10.89
CA ALA A 42 -17.11 25.82 -11.21
C ALA A 42 -16.44 24.78 -10.29
N VAL A 43 -16.67 24.87 -8.98
CA VAL A 43 -16.16 23.89 -8.00
C VAL A 43 -16.74 22.50 -8.26
N GLY A 44 -18.02 22.39 -8.60
CA GLY A 44 -18.67 21.12 -8.92
C GLY A 44 -18.07 20.46 -10.16
N LEU A 45 -17.75 21.25 -11.20
CA LEU A 45 -17.07 20.77 -12.40
C LEU A 45 -15.65 20.29 -12.08
N VAL A 46 -14.89 21.05 -11.28
CA VAL A 46 -13.54 20.63 -10.83
C VAL A 46 -13.62 19.34 -10.02
N MET A 47 -14.58 19.22 -9.10
CA MET A 47 -14.81 17.98 -8.37
C MET A 47 -15.13 16.85 -9.35
N LEU A 48 -16.09 17.01 -10.26
CA LEU A 48 -16.45 15.96 -11.22
C LEU A 48 -15.24 15.48 -12.06
N VAL A 49 -14.38 16.40 -12.51
CA VAL A 49 -13.16 16.08 -13.26
C VAL A 49 -12.11 15.40 -12.39
N LEU A 50 -11.93 15.80 -11.14
CA LEU A 50 -10.93 15.21 -10.25
C LEU A 50 -11.44 13.97 -9.50
N LEU A 51 -12.74 13.66 -9.58
CA LEU A 51 -13.39 12.47 -9.02
C LEU A 51 -13.22 11.20 -9.87
N HIS A 52 -12.43 11.26 -10.96
CA HIS A 52 -12.24 10.15 -11.88
C HIS A 52 -11.91 8.81 -11.20
N PRO A 53 -10.96 8.70 -10.24
CA PRO A 53 -10.64 7.41 -9.63
C PRO A 53 -11.86 6.73 -8.98
N ALA A 54 -12.70 7.51 -8.30
CA ALA A 54 -13.90 7.01 -7.64
C ALA A 54 -14.99 6.59 -8.62
N LEU A 55 -15.17 7.33 -9.73
CA LEU A 55 -16.14 7.01 -10.77
C LEU A 55 -15.72 5.79 -11.57
N PHE A 56 -14.44 5.70 -11.95
CA PHE A 56 -13.89 4.51 -12.61
C PHE A 56 -14.06 3.28 -11.71
N MET A 57 -13.79 3.41 -10.41
CA MET A 57 -14.02 2.33 -9.45
C MET A 57 -15.52 2.00 -9.26
N LEU A 58 -16.41 2.99 -9.25
CA LEU A 58 -17.86 2.77 -9.16
C LEU A 58 -18.41 1.95 -10.34
N PHE A 59 -18.02 2.30 -11.57
CA PHE A 59 -18.57 1.67 -12.76
C PHE A 59 -17.78 0.44 -13.24
N GLY A 60 -16.48 0.37 -12.96
CA GLY A 60 -15.59 -0.70 -13.42
C GLY A 60 -14.96 -1.53 -12.32
N GLY A 61 -15.24 -1.25 -11.04
CA GLY A 61 -14.61 -1.89 -9.90
C GLY A 61 -13.09 -1.79 -9.93
N ILE A 62 -12.38 -2.88 -9.63
CA ILE A 62 -10.91 -2.87 -9.62
C ILE A 62 -10.35 -2.65 -11.04
N SER A 63 -10.99 -3.21 -12.06
CA SER A 63 -10.58 -3.04 -13.46
C SER A 63 -10.74 -1.60 -13.91
N GLY A 64 -11.80 -0.93 -13.47
CA GLY A 64 -11.99 0.51 -13.71
C GLY A 64 -10.86 1.34 -13.09
N LEU A 65 -10.50 1.09 -11.82
CA LEU A 65 -9.39 1.77 -11.18
C LEU A 65 -8.06 1.53 -11.91
N MET A 66 -7.80 0.31 -12.36
CA MET A 66 -6.60 0.00 -13.17
C MET A 66 -6.63 0.71 -14.52
N SER A 67 -7.80 0.78 -15.17
CA SER A 67 -7.98 1.50 -16.43
C SER A 67 -7.71 3.00 -16.29
N PHE A 68 -8.13 3.62 -15.18
CA PHE A 68 -7.76 5.00 -14.84
C PHE A 68 -6.24 5.16 -14.73
N ARG A 69 -5.55 4.23 -14.04
CA ARG A 69 -4.08 4.25 -13.89
C ARG A 69 -3.35 4.11 -15.22
N GLN A 70 -3.93 3.41 -16.19
CA GLN A 70 -3.36 3.23 -17.53
C GLN A 70 -3.60 4.43 -18.44
N GLN A 71 -4.78 5.05 -18.39
CA GLN A 71 -5.19 6.09 -19.34
C GLN A 71 -4.77 7.50 -18.92
N VAL A 72 -4.59 7.74 -17.62
CA VAL A 72 -4.31 9.08 -17.09
C VAL A 72 -2.81 9.21 -16.81
N PRO A 73 -2.14 10.29 -17.26
CA PRO A 73 -0.71 10.47 -16.97
C PRO A 73 -0.47 10.64 -15.46
N GLN A 74 0.72 10.23 -15.00
CA GLN A 74 1.09 10.21 -13.57
C GLN A 74 0.76 11.50 -12.82
N TRP A 75 1.08 12.67 -13.39
CA TRP A 75 0.79 13.96 -12.77
C TRP A 75 -0.71 14.19 -12.56
N GLY A 76 -1.55 13.70 -13.48
CA GLY A 76 -3.01 13.75 -13.36
C GLY A 76 -3.53 12.82 -12.27
N GLN A 77 -2.95 11.62 -12.15
CA GLN A 77 -3.27 10.67 -11.08
C GLN A 77 -2.93 11.24 -9.70
N ILE A 78 -1.75 11.86 -9.55
CA ILE A 78 -1.32 12.57 -8.34
C ILE A 78 -2.35 13.63 -7.96
N ILE A 79 -2.72 14.51 -8.90
CA ILE A 79 -3.68 15.59 -8.65
C ILE A 79 -5.03 15.02 -8.21
N ALA A 80 -5.56 14.03 -8.91
CA ALA A 80 -6.85 13.42 -8.60
C ALA A 80 -6.86 12.76 -7.21
N MET A 81 -5.84 11.96 -6.88
CA MET A 81 -5.75 11.32 -5.56
C MET A 81 -5.52 12.34 -4.43
N SER A 82 -4.72 13.39 -4.68
CA SER A 82 -4.49 14.48 -3.74
C SER A 82 -5.78 15.23 -3.43
N PHE A 83 -6.54 15.54 -4.47
CA PHE A 83 -7.83 16.19 -4.37
C PHE A 83 -8.86 15.33 -3.66
N GLN A 84 -8.84 14.01 -3.91
CA GLN A 84 -9.71 13.05 -3.24
C GLN A 84 -9.45 12.98 -1.73
N LEU A 85 -8.18 12.89 -1.33
CA LEU A 85 -7.77 12.93 0.08
C LEU A 85 -8.18 14.24 0.74
N ALA A 86 -7.99 15.38 0.04
CA ALA A 86 -8.41 16.68 0.53
C ALA A 86 -9.92 16.78 0.74
N THR A 87 -10.69 16.23 -0.19
CA THR A 87 -12.15 16.20 -0.10
C THR A 87 -12.61 15.37 1.09
N TRP A 88 -11.97 14.24 1.40
CA TRP A 88 -12.33 13.42 2.55
C TRP A 88 -12.00 14.08 3.88
N ILE A 89 -10.80 14.67 4.02
CA ILE A 89 -10.41 15.35 5.26
C ILE A 89 -11.33 16.55 5.51
N TYR A 90 -11.59 17.34 4.47
CA TYR A 90 -12.51 18.47 4.57
C TYR A 90 -13.96 18.00 4.81
N GLY A 91 -14.40 16.95 4.13
CA GLY A 91 -15.70 16.31 4.32
C GLY A 91 -15.90 15.80 5.74
N ALA A 92 -14.90 15.13 6.32
CA ALA A 92 -14.91 14.69 7.71
C ALA A 92 -15.04 15.88 8.68
N PHE A 93 -14.30 16.97 8.46
CA PHE A 93 -14.46 18.20 9.24
C PHE A 93 -15.86 18.81 9.12
N LEU A 94 -16.44 18.81 7.92
CA LEU A 94 -17.80 19.27 7.69
C LEU A 94 -18.85 18.37 8.36
N LEU A 95 -18.64 17.05 8.31
CA LEU A 95 -19.54 16.05 8.90
C LEU A 95 -19.48 16.09 10.42
N ILE A 96 -18.31 16.10 11.05
CA ILE A 96 -18.15 16.24 12.52
C ILE A 96 -18.88 17.51 13.03
N LYS A 97 -18.87 18.59 12.24
CA LYS A 97 -19.58 19.84 12.57
C LYS A 97 -21.09 19.78 12.28
N GLY A 98 -21.51 19.01 11.28
CA GLY A 98 -22.90 18.92 10.82
C GLY A 98 -23.72 17.81 11.47
N THR A 99 -23.08 16.74 11.95
CA THR A 99 -23.74 15.56 12.52
C THR A 99 -24.53 15.86 13.79
N PRO A 100 -24.07 16.69 14.75
CA PRO A 100 -24.88 16.98 15.93
C PRO A 100 -26.17 17.72 15.57
N GLY A 101 -26.09 18.74 14.71
CA GLY A 101 -27.25 19.53 14.27
C GLY A 101 -28.22 18.71 13.41
N ALA A 102 -27.70 17.91 12.48
CA ALA A 102 -28.52 17.06 11.63
C ALA A 102 -29.20 15.90 12.39
N LEU A 103 -28.52 15.32 13.39
CA LEU A 103 -29.11 14.31 14.28
C LEU A 103 -30.17 14.92 15.19
N ILE A 104 -29.94 16.12 15.73
CA ILE A 104 -30.94 16.87 16.50
C ILE A 104 -32.16 17.19 15.63
N ASP A 105 -31.98 17.65 14.39
CA ASP A 105 -33.08 17.96 13.49
C ASP A 105 -33.83 16.70 13.01
N ALA A 106 -33.12 15.59 12.79
CA ALA A 106 -33.73 14.30 12.49
C ALA A 106 -34.52 13.76 13.68
N ALA A 107 -33.97 13.84 14.89
CA ALA A 107 -34.64 13.46 16.14
C ALA A 107 -35.88 14.35 16.40
N ARG A 108 -35.80 15.66 16.14
CA ARG A 108 -36.96 16.57 16.19
C ARG A 108 -38.03 16.21 15.16
N LYS A 109 -37.64 15.88 13.93
CA LYS A 109 -38.58 15.45 12.88
C LYS A 109 -39.24 14.11 13.23
N LEU A 110 -38.49 13.15 13.78
CA LEU A 110 -39.05 11.89 14.30
C LEU A 110 -39.99 12.15 15.48
N HIS A 111 -39.59 12.97 16.45
CA HIS A 111 -40.41 13.30 17.61
C HIS A 111 -41.73 13.97 17.20
N ARG A 112 -41.71 14.85 16.19
CA ARG A 112 -42.93 15.43 15.60
C ARG A 112 -43.78 14.38 14.87
N ALA A 113 -43.16 13.46 14.14
CA ALA A 113 -43.87 12.39 13.43
C ALA A 113 -44.60 11.43 14.38
N PHE A 114 -44.10 11.26 15.62
CA PHE A 114 -44.73 10.45 16.67
C PHE A 114 -45.61 11.26 17.64
N GLY A 115 -46.09 12.44 17.23
CA GLY A 115 -47.08 13.21 17.99
C GLY A 115 -46.55 14.04 19.15
N GLY A 116 -45.23 14.20 19.26
CA GLY A 116 -44.60 15.08 20.25
C GLY A 116 -44.92 16.55 19.98
N LYS A 117 -45.57 17.23 20.93
CA LYS A 117 -45.73 18.69 20.91
C LYS A 117 -44.40 19.32 21.30
N THR A 118 -43.78 20.05 20.39
CA THR A 118 -42.57 20.85 20.70
C THR A 118 -43.03 22.15 21.34
N GLU A 119 -42.66 22.39 22.60
CA GLU A 119 -42.73 23.76 23.14
C GLU A 119 -41.84 24.65 22.29
N ALA A 120 -42.38 25.77 21.81
CA ALA A 120 -41.61 26.79 21.14
C ALA A 120 -40.73 27.46 22.20
N SER A 121 -39.54 26.90 22.46
CA SER A 121 -38.48 27.71 23.03
C SER A 121 -38.22 28.83 22.01
N GLY A 122 -38.45 30.07 22.41
CA GLY A 122 -38.06 31.22 21.61
C GLY A 122 -36.57 31.10 21.36
N GLU A 123 -36.19 30.71 20.15
CA GLU A 123 -34.80 30.78 19.71
C GLU A 123 -34.42 32.26 19.76
N GLN A 124 -33.70 32.65 20.81
CA GLN A 124 -32.99 33.91 20.79
C GLN A 124 -32.14 33.93 19.52
N PRO A 125 -32.16 35.01 18.73
CA PRO A 125 -31.37 35.07 17.51
C PRO A 125 -29.93 34.70 17.85
N GLU A 126 -29.39 33.66 17.21
CA GLU A 126 -28.06 33.13 17.48
C GLU A 126 -27.08 34.31 17.50
N GLN A 127 -26.56 34.65 18.69
CA GLN A 127 -25.63 35.77 18.82
C GLN A 127 -24.44 35.50 17.89
N ILE A 128 -24.25 36.37 16.91
CA ILE A 128 -23.20 36.21 15.90
C ILE A 128 -21.85 36.40 16.59
N ASN A 129 -21.22 35.29 16.99
CA ASN A 129 -19.88 35.31 17.53
C ASN A 129 -18.87 35.57 16.39
N LEU A 130 -18.37 36.80 16.31
CA LEU A 130 -17.44 37.27 15.27
C LEU A 130 -16.08 36.55 15.34
N GLU A 131 -15.62 36.16 16.53
CA GLU A 131 -14.39 35.38 16.70
C GLU A 131 -14.56 33.97 16.13
N ARG A 132 -15.66 33.30 16.46
CA ARG A 132 -16.04 32.00 15.88
C ARG A 132 -16.11 32.10 14.36
N ARG A 133 -16.70 33.17 13.79
CA ARG A 133 -16.72 33.40 12.33
C ARG A 133 -15.33 33.59 11.74
N ARG A 134 -14.45 34.37 12.37
CA ARG A 134 -13.07 34.57 11.91
C ARG A 134 -12.25 33.28 11.97
N VAL A 135 -12.34 32.53 13.07
CA VAL A 135 -11.68 31.22 13.21
C VAL A 135 -12.19 30.26 12.14
N LEU A 136 -13.49 30.22 11.88
CA LEU A 136 -14.09 29.37 10.84
C LEU A 136 -13.71 29.80 9.42
N ALA A 137 -13.66 31.10 9.14
CA ALA A 137 -13.22 31.62 7.85
C ALA A 137 -11.74 31.28 7.59
N LYS A 138 -10.89 31.44 8.61
CA LYS A 138 -9.49 31.01 8.55
C LYS A 138 -9.37 29.49 8.37
N ALA A 139 -10.12 28.69 9.13
CA ALA A 139 -10.12 27.23 8.99
C ALA A 139 -10.56 26.78 7.60
N GLY A 140 -11.51 27.48 6.97
CA GLY A 140 -11.96 27.22 5.59
C GLY A 140 -10.86 27.40 4.53
N LEU A 141 -9.81 28.17 4.82
CA LEU A 141 -8.65 28.35 3.95
C LEU A 141 -7.44 27.52 4.40
N VAL A 142 -7.17 27.49 5.70
CA VAL A 142 -6.00 26.82 6.30
C VAL A 142 -6.06 25.31 6.13
N VAL A 143 -7.24 24.67 6.31
CA VAL A 143 -7.35 23.21 6.20
C VAL A 143 -7.06 22.72 4.77
N PRO A 144 -7.67 23.26 3.70
CA PRO A 144 -7.30 22.89 2.34
C PRO A 144 -5.81 23.10 2.02
N MET A 145 -5.24 24.23 2.44
CA MET A 145 -3.82 24.52 2.23
C MET A 145 -2.91 23.53 2.96
N ALA A 146 -3.23 23.17 4.19
CA ALA A 146 -2.49 22.17 4.95
C ALA A 146 -2.53 20.79 4.26
N ILE A 147 -3.67 20.42 3.66
CA ILE A 147 -3.77 19.15 2.93
C ILE A 147 -2.95 19.19 1.64
N ILE A 148 -3.03 20.26 0.85
CA ILE A 148 -2.20 20.42 -0.36
C ILE A 148 -0.72 20.33 0.01
N ALA A 149 -0.29 21.04 1.05
CA ALA A 149 1.09 21.00 1.53
C ALA A 149 1.49 19.60 2.00
N THR A 150 0.62 18.90 2.74
CA THR A 150 0.88 17.54 3.23
C THR A 150 0.99 16.55 2.07
N THR A 151 0.13 16.62 1.08
CA THR A 151 0.16 15.71 -0.06
C THR A 151 1.36 16.00 -0.97
N ALA A 152 1.68 17.27 -1.22
CA ALA A 152 2.89 17.65 -1.96
C ALA A 152 4.16 17.18 -1.24
N GLY A 153 4.23 17.38 0.09
CA GLY A 153 5.31 16.85 0.93
C GLY A 153 5.38 15.34 0.88
N GLY A 154 4.23 14.65 0.89
CA GLY A 154 4.17 13.19 0.77
C GLY A 154 4.58 12.66 -0.60
N ALA A 155 4.32 13.40 -1.68
CA ALA A 155 4.80 13.05 -3.02
C ALA A 155 6.33 13.18 -3.13
N VAL A 156 6.91 14.22 -2.51
CA VAL A 156 8.36 14.36 -2.39
C VAL A 156 8.93 13.23 -1.53
N ALA A 157 8.31 12.91 -0.39
CA ALA A 157 8.72 11.81 0.48
C ALA A 157 8.69 10.45 -0.23
N ALA A 158 7.73 10.24 -1.15
CA ALA A 158 7.66 9.01 -1.94
C ALA A 158 8.87 8.82 -2.88
N ARG A 159 9.55 9.90 -3.26
CA ARG A 159 10.75 9.89 -4.11
C ARG A 159 12.06 9.94 -3.33
N GLN A 160 12.03 9.94 -2.00
CA GLN A 160 13.26 9.93 -1.21
C GLN A 160 14.00 8.59 -1.34
N THR A 161 15.32 8.60 -1.40
CA THR A 161 16.15 7.39 -1.36
C THR A 161 15.70 6.47 -0.23
N PRO A 162 15.57 5.14 -0.47
CA PRO A 162 15.08 4.22 0.55
C PRO A 162 15.89 4.28 1.84
N VAL A 163 15.21 4.30 2.97
CA VAL A 163 15.86 4.18 4.27
C VAL A 163 16.35 2.74 4.47
N VAL A 164 17.53 2.57 5.05
CA VAL A 164 18.08 1.24 5.36
C VAL A 164 17.68 0.83 6.78
N THR A 165 16.72 -0.08 6.89
CA THR A 165 16.35 -0.70 8.17
C THR A 165 17.26 -1.90 8.44
N ARG A 166 17.76 -2.08 9.67
CA ARG A 166 18.62 -3.21 10.03
C ARG A 166 17.90 -4.18 10.95
N LEU A 167 17.96 -5.46 10.59
CA LEU A 167 17.40 -6.57 11.37
C LEU A 167 18.50 -7.57 11.70
N ARG A 168 18.43 -8.17 12.90
CA ARG A 168 19.29 -9.29 13.27
C ARG A 168 18.47 -10.56 13.42
N MET A 169 18.86 -11.60 12.68
CA MET A 169 18.30 -12.93 12.77
C MET A 169 19.28 -13.84 13.50
N ARG A 170 18.83 -14.48 14.57
CA ARG A 170 19.67 -15.45 15.28
C ARG A 170 19.78 -16.74 14.47
N VAL A 171 20.98 -17.30 14.40
CA VAL A 171 21.24 -18.62 13.81
C VAL A 171 21.68 -19.60 14.91
N PRO A 172 21.52 -20.92 14.70
CA PRO A 172 22.02 -21.94 15.62
C PRO A 172 23.52 -21.79 15.89
N ARG A 173 23.93 -22.06 17.14
CA ARG A 173 25.31 -21.86 17.62
C ARG A 173 26.34 -22.79 16.97
N ASP A 174 25.90 -23.90 16.40
CA ASP A 174 26.70 -24.84 15.64
C ASP A 174 26.92 -24.40 14.18
N MET A 175 26.21 -23.38 13.71
CA MET A 175 26.35 -22.81 12.36
C MET A 175 26.98 -21.41 12.37
N THR A 176 28.04 -21.23 13.16
CA THR A 176 28.75 -19.95 13.31
C THR A 176 29.33 -19.39 12.02
N ALA A 177 29.58 -20.22 11.00
CA ALA A 177 30.00 -19.75 9.67
C ALA A 177 28.95 -18.85 8.98
N LEU A 178 27.69 -18.90 9.43
CA LEU A 178 26.64 -17.98 8.99
C LEU A 178 26.70 -16.62 9.70
N HIS A 179 27.44 -16.47 10.79
CA HIS A 179 27.55 -15.19 11.51
C HIS A 179 28.13 -14.10 10.61
N GLY A 180 27.45 -12.95 10.55
CA GLY A 180 27.83 -11.82 9.71
C GLY A 180 27.39 -11.93 8.25
N VAL A 181 26.79 -13.06 7.83
CA VAL A 181 26.15 -13.15 6.52
C VAL A 181 24.98 -12.17 6.45
N THR A 182 24.88 -11.45 5.33
CA THR A 182 23.90 -10.38 5.14
C THR A 182 22.99 -10.60 3.94
N LEU A 183 21.72 -10.26 4.11
CA LEU A 183 20.72 -10.23 3.05
C LEU A 183 20.14 -8.82 2.97
N ALA A 184 20.18 -8.19 1.81
CA ALA A 184 19.41 -6.97 1.57
C ALA A 184 18.07 -7.35 0.92
N GLN A 185 16.96 -6.88 1.49
CA GLN A 185 15.62 -7.06 0.99
C GLN A 185 15.09 -5.75 0.40
N VAL A 186 14.50 -5.84 -0.79
CA VAL A 186 13.65 -4.81 -1.38
C VAL A 186 12.31 -5.45 -1.76
N SER A 187 11.23 -4.67 -1.76
CA SER A 187 9.89 -5.15 -2.09
C SER A 187 9.10 -4.07 -2.80
N ASP A 188 8.03 -4.46 -3.50
CA ASP A 188 6.99 -3.54 -4.00
C ASP A 188 7.57 -2.35 -4.77
N VAL A 189 8.47 -2.64 -5.71
CA VAL A 189 9.15 -1.63 -6.52
C VAL A 189 8.16 -1.02 -7.52
N HIS A 190 7.24 -1.82 -8.07
CA HIS A 190 6.25 -1.39 -9.07
C HIS A 190 6.84 -0.59 -10.22
N VAL A 191 7.69 -1.23 -11.02
CA VAL A 191 8.15 -0.71 -12.31
C VAL A 191 6.92 -0.42 -13.17
N GLY A 192 6.67 0.87 -13.45
CA GLY A 192 5.42 1.29 -14.08
C GLY A 192 5.02 2.72 -13.73
N SER A 193 3.73 2.92 -13.47
CA SER A 193 3.04 4.23 -13.49
C SER A 193 3.68 5.33 -12.63
N TYR A 194 4.39 4.93 -11.56
CA TYR A 194 4.99 5.85 -10.59
C TYR A 194 6.50 5.70 -10.43
N MET A 195 7.11 4.80 -11.21
CA MET A 195 8.51 4.40 -11.09
C MET A 195 9.22 4.64 -12.43
N ASP A 196 9.77 5.85 -12.59
CA ASP A 196 10.58 6.18 -13.76
C ASP A 196 11.98 5.53 -13.69
N ALA A 197 12.67 5.50 -14.83
CA ALA A 197 13.96 4.82 -14.96
C ALA A 197 15.05 5.40 -14.05
N GLU A 198 15.04 6.73 -13.82
CA GLU A 198 15.97 7.41 -12.91
C GLU A 198 15.73 6.92 -11.47
N ARG A 199 14.48 6.88 -11.03
CA ARG A 199 14.13 6.40 -9.71
C ARG A 199 14.44 4.92 -9.51
N LEU A 200 14.23 4.11 -10.54
CA LEU A 200 14.58 2.69 -10.54
C LEU A 200 16.10 2.49 -10.36
N ASP A 201 16.89 3.33 -11.02
CA ASP A 201 18.35 3.35 -10.90
C ASP A 201 18.80 3.79 -9.50
N GLU A 202 18.18 4.81 -8.91
CA GLU A 202 18.46 5.21 -7.52
C GLU A 202 18.20 4.07 -6.52
N ILE A 203 17.10 3.34 -6.67
CA ILE A 203 16.75 2.21 -5.79
C ILE A 203 17.77 1.08 -5.97
N ARG A 204 18.14 0.75 -7.22
CA ARG A 204 19.16 -0.25 -7.52
C ARG A 204 20.49 0.14 -6.89
N ASP A 205 20.91 1.38 -7.05
CA ASP A 205 22.20 1.85 -6.57
C ASP A 205 22.23 1.89 -5.05
N ALA A 206 21.11 2.29 -4.40
CA ALA A 206 20.95 2.19 -2.95
C ALA A 206 21.04 0.74 -2.46
N MET A 207 20.40 -0.21 -3.15
CA MET A 207 20.46 -1.64 -2.83
C MET A 207 21.90 -2.18 -2.93
N ASN A 208 22.60 -1.86 -4.03
CA ASN A 208 23.99 -2.25 -4.23
C ASN A 208 24.93 -1.60 -3.20
N ALA A 209 24.67 -0.35 -2.80
CA ALA A 209 25.47 0.38 -1.82
C ALA A 209 25.37 -0.20 -0.40
N VAL A 210 24.30 -0.94 -0.08
CA VAL A 210 24.24 -1.70 1.19
C VAL A 210 25.36 -2.73 1.27
N GLY A 211 25.79 -3.27 0.12
CA GLY A 211 26.88 -4.22 0.02
C GLY A 211 26.59 -5.52 0.76
N ALA A 212 25.37 -6.05 0.65
CA ALA A 212 24.99 -7.33 1.25
C ALA A 212 25.54 -8.53 0.47
N ASP A 213 25.61 -9.69 1.13
CA ASP A 213 26.06 -10.94 0.49
C ASP A 213 25.05 -11.45 -0.53
N TYR A 214 23.76 -11.34 -0.20
CA TYR A 214 22.63 -11.74 -1.05
C TYR A 214 21.63 -10.60 -1.17
N HIS A 215 20.96 -10.51 -2.31
CA HIS A 215 19.79 -9.65 -2.48
C HIS A 215 18.52 -10.50 -2.52
N VAL A 216 17.44 -9.95 -1.99
CA VAL A 216 16.13 -10.58 -1.89
C VAL A 216 15.07 -9.60 -2.39
N VAL A 217 14.21 -10.06 -3.30
CA VAL A 217 13.09 -9.29 -3.85
C VAL A 217 11.78 -10.00 -3.47
N THR A 218 10.98 -9.42 -2.59
CA THR A 218 9.76 -10.09 -2.09
C THR A 218 8.52 -9.75 -2.89
N GLY A 219 8.59 -9.80 -4.22
CA GLY A 219 7.46 -9.62 -5.14
C GLY A 219 7.07 -8.17 -5.45
N ASP A 220 6.09 -8.03 -6.35
CA ASP A 220 5.57 -6.76 -6.87
C ASP A 220 6.67 -5.89 -7.50
N LEU A 221 7.41 -6.50 -8.42
CA LEU A 221 8.37 -5.82 -9.27
C LEU A 221 7.65 -5.13 -10.44
N LEU A 222 6.70 -5.82 -11.07
CA LEU A 222 5.81 -5.21 -12.07
C LEU A 222 4.72 -4.37 -11.39
N ASP A 223 4.00 -3.55 -12.16
CA ASP A 223 2.83 -2.82 -11.67
C ASP A 223 1.53 -3.37 -12.27
N ASN A 224 1.30 -3.26 -13.56
CA ASN A 224 -0.01 -3.61 -14.12
C ASN A 224 0.01 -4.01 -15.60
N HIS A 225 1.16 -4.01 -16.25
CA HIS A 225 1.25 -4.31 -17.67
C HIS A 225 2.55 -5.03 -18.02
N ILE A 226 2.51 -5.86 -19.08
CA ILE A 226 3.62 -6.78 -19.41
C ILE A 226 4.81 -6.07 -20.06
N ASP A 227 4.61 -4.90 -20.67
CA ASP A 227 5.69 -4.06 -21.21
C ASP A 227 6.66 -3.53 -20.14
N GLN A 228 6.26 -3.58 -18.87
CA GLN A 228 7.11 -3.28 -17.72
C GLN A 228 8.16 -4.37 -17.44
N LEU A 229 8.03 -5.54 -18.07
CA LEU A 229 8.93 -6.67 -17.85
C LEU A 229 10.36 -6.32 -18.27
N GLU A 230 10.58 -5.65 -19.40
CA GLU A 230 11.94 -5.32 -19.88
C GLU A 230 12.70 -4.45 -18.88
N GLU A 231 12.06 -3.39 -18.37
CA GLU A 231 12.64 -2.52 -17.34
C GLU A 231 12.80 -3.25 -16.00
N SER A 232 11.89 -4.15 -15.67
CA SER A 232 12.01 -5.03 -14.49
C SER A 232 13.24 -5.94 -14.60
N GLN A 233 13.47 -6.54 -15.77
CA GLN A 233 14.66 -7.35 -16.03
C GLN A 233 15.94 -6.49 -15.98
N ARG A 234 15.89 -5.25 -16.49
CA ARG A 234 17.03 -4.31 -16.42
C ARG A 234 17.39 -3.98 -14.97
N PHE A 235 16.40 -3.75 -14.12
CA PHE A 235 16.60 -3.55 -12.69
C PHE A 235 17.27 -4.77 -12.05
N LEU A 236 16.72 -5.98 -12.26
CA LEU A 236 17.25 -7.22 -11.69
C LEU A 236 18.69 -7.52 -12.14
N ARG A 237 18.98 -7.38 -13.43
CA ARG A 237 20.34 -7.57 -13.99
C ARG A 237 21.35 -6.57 -13.43
N GLY A 238 20.88 -5.42 -12.96
CA GLY A 238 21.71 -4.38 -12.35
C GLY A 238 22.02 -4.61 -10.87
N LEU A 239 21.36 -5.55 -10.20
CA LEU A 239 21.63 -5.89 -8.80
C LEU A 239 22.97 -6.65 -8.68
N ARG A 240 23.81 -6.23 -7.74
CA ARG A 240 25.19 -6.70 -7.56
C ARG A 240 25.48 -7.08 -6.10
N PRO A 241 24.82 -8.11 -5.55
CA PRO A 241 25.16 -8.66 -4.25
C PRO A 241 26.58 -9.25 -4.27
N ARG A 242 27.29 -9.27 -3.12
CA ARG A 242 28.70 -9.71 -3.06
C ARG A 242 28.90 -11.16 -3.51
N ARG A 243 27.94 -12.04 -3.23
CA ARG A 243 27.98 -13.45 -3.62
C ARG A 243 27.23 -13.74 -4.93
N GLY A 244 26.82 -12.69 -5.66
CA GLY A 244 26.26 -12.78 -7.02
C GLY A 244 24.85 -13.35 -7.13
N GLN A 245 24.18 -13.69 -6.03
CA GLN A 245 22.85 -14.32 -6.04
C GLN A 245 21.75 -13.37 -5.57
N VAL A 246 20.69 -13.30 -6.36
CA VAL A 246 19.45 -12.57 -6.07
C VAL A 246 18.32 -13.59 -6.01
N PHE A 247 17.54 -13.59 -4.94
CA PHE A 247 16.35 -14.44 -4.78
C PHE A 247 15.09 -13.61 -4.92
N MET A 248 14.05 -14.17 -5.53
CA MET A 248 12.76 -13.49 -5.68
C MET A 248 11.60 -14.46 -5.48
N CYS A 249 10.51 -14.00 -4.86
CA CYS A 249 9.20 -14.66 -4.93
C CYS A 249 8.23 -13.82 -5.77
N MET A 250 7.13 -14.43 -6.22
CA MET A 250 6.07 -13.75 -6.94
C MET A 250 5.20 -12.90 -6.00
N GLY A 251 4.78 -11.72 -6.45
CA GLY A 251 3.72 -10.92 -5.86
C GLY A 251 2.45 -10.93 -6.70
N ASN A 252 1.39 -10.25 -6.25
CA ASN A 252 0.16 -10.16 -7.03
C ASN A 252 0.34 -9.38 -8.32
N HIS A 253 1.25 -8.40 -8.36
CA HIS A 253 1.45 -7.55 -9.53
C HIS A 253 2.21 -8.27 -10.66
N GLU A 254 2.85 -9.41 -10.40
CA GLU A 254 3.30 -10.30 -11.48
C GLU A 254 2.12 -11.01 -12.17
N TYR A 255 1.02 -11.27 -11.45
CA TYR A 255 -0.18 -11.93 -11.97
C TYR A 255 -1.21 -10.98 -12.58
N ILE A 256 -1.18 -9.69 -12.24
CA ILE A 256 -2.12 -8.69 -12.79
C ILE A 256 -2.01 -8.59 -14.32
N PRO A 257 -0.81 -8.41 -14.91
CA PRO A 257 -0.65 -8.35 -16.37
C PRO A 257 -1.06 -9.65 -17.07
N ALA A 258 -0.93 -10.79 -16.38
CA ALA A 258 -1.28 -12.10 -16.92
C ALA A 258 -2.80 -12.37 -16.95
N ARG A 259 -3.64 -11.49 -16.40
CA ARG A 259 -5.11 -11.67 -16.43
C ARG A 259 -5.69 -11.70 -17.84
N ASP A 260 -5.12 -10.89 -18.72
CA ASP A 260 -5.53 -10.78 -20.13
C ASP A 260 -4.55 -11.52 -21.07
N GLY A 261 -3.64 -12.33 -20.52
CA GLY A 261 -2.56 -13.02 -21.24
C GLY A 261 -2.11 -14.32 -20.57
N GLU A 262 -0.82 -14.63 -20.69
CA GLU A 262 -0.20 -15.80 -20.06
C GLU A 262 0.82 -15.35 -19.00
N ILE A 263 0.90 -16.07 -17.87
CA ILE A 263 1.93 -15.82 -16.84
C ILE A 263 3.32 -16.25 -17.29
N LYS A 264 3.40 -17.19 -18.24
CA LYS A 264 4.63 -17.86 -18.65
C LYS A 264 5.71 -16.90 -19.15
N PRO A 265 5.44 -15.92 -20.03
CA PRO A 265 6.46 -14.95 -20.46
C PRO A 265 7.03 -14.10 -19.32
N ILE A 266 6.22 -13.78 -18.30
CA ILE A 266 6.67 -13.02 -17.13
C ILE A 266 7.65 -13.88 -16.31
N VAL A 267 7.29 -15.12 -16.04
CA VAL A 267 8.12 -16.06 -15.28
C VAL A 267 9.44 -16.36 -16.01
N GLU A 268 9.38 -16.61 -17.32
CA GLU A 268 10.56 -16.83 -18.15
C GLU A 268 11.44 -15.58 -18.20
N GLY A 269 10.86 -14.41 -18.43
CA GLY A 269 11.62 -13.15 -18.45
C GLY A 269 12.28 -12.83 -17.10
N LEU A 270 11.60 -13.05 -15.98
CA LEU A 270 12.21 -12.88 -14.66
C LEU A 270 13.39 -13.85 -14.48
N ARG A 271 13.25 -15.14 -14.85
CA ARG A 271 14.35 -16.12 -14.79
C ARG A 271 15.53 -15.76 -15.72
N GLU A 272 15.26 -15.25 -16.91
CA GLU A 272 16.28 -14.76 -17.86
C GLU A 272 17.10 -13.58 -17.34
N SER A 273 16.65 -12.93 -16.26
CA SER A 273 17.43 -11.88 -15.58
C SER A 273 18.58 -12.42 -14.74
N GLY A 274 18.72 -13.75 -14.63
CA GLY A 274 19.78 -14.40 -13.86
C GLY A 274 19.49 -14.51 -12.36
N ILE A 275 18.25 -14.25 -11.95
CA ILE A 275 17.81 -14.37 -10.56
C ILE A 275 17.32 -15.79 -10.24
N GLN A 276 17.33 -16.14 -8.96
CA GLN A 276 16.69 -17.35 -8.43
C GLN A 276 15.22 -17.03 -8.11
N LEU A 277 14.35 -17.20 -9.10
CA LEU A 277 12.90 -17.04 -8.92
C LEU A 277 12.32 -18.30 -8.27
N LEU A 278 11.81 -18.16 -7.05
CA LEU A 278 11.29 -19.22 -6.20
C LEU A 278 9.75 -19.21 -6.23
N ILE A 279 9.16 -20.25 -6.81
CA ILE A 279 7.71 -20.44 -6.94
C ILE A 279 7.35 -21.80 -6.37
N ASP A 280 7.04 -21.84 -5.07
CA ASP A 280 6.93 -23.07 -4.29
C ASP A 280 8.21 -23.92 -4.35
N GLU A 281 9.36 -23.25 -4.35
CA GLU A 281 10.69 -23.84 -4.54
C GLU A 281 11.60 -23.47 -3.36
N ALA A 282 12.52 -24.37 -3.02
CA ALA A 282 13.55 -24.13 -2.02
C ALA A 282 14.96 -24.39 -2.55
N GLN A 283 15.92 -23.60 -2.09
CA GLN A 283 17.34 -23.75 -2.41
C GLN A 283 18.20 -23.80 -1.16
N LYS A 284 19.17 -24.71 -1.19
CA LYS A 284 20.23 -24.80 -0.18
C LYS A 284 21.38 -23.88 -0.54
N ILE A 285 21.67 -22.91 0.32
CA ILE A 285 22.77 -21.95 0.15
C ILE A 285 23.94 -22.38 1.04
N ASN A 286 25.03 -22.83 0.42
CA ASN A 286 26.23 -23.26 1.16
C ASN A 286 27.18 -22.07 1.40
N ILE A 287 27.64 -21.91 2.64
CA ILE A 287 28.52 -20.83 3.08
C ILE A 287 29.58 -21.42 4.01
N ASP A 288 30.81 -21.53 3.52
CA ASP A 288 32.01 -21.85 4.31
C ASP A 288 31.85 -23.09 5.24
N GLY A 289 31.19 -24.14 4.72
CA GLY A 289 30.95 -25.41 5.43
C GLY A 289 29.65 -25.47 6.24
N ALA A 290 28.93 -24.36 6.38
CA ALA A 290 27.55 -24.32 6.85
C ALA A 290 26.58 -24.08 5.69
N HIS A 291 25.28 -24.06 5.97
CA HIS A 291 24.28 -23.70 4.98
C HIS A 291 23.03 -23.10 5.62
N LEU A 292 22.23 -22.44 4.80
CA LEU A 292 20.86 -22.06 5.12
C LEU A 292 19.93 -22.47 3.98
N TRP A 293 18.65 -22.56 4.27
CA TRP A 293 17.60 -22.79 3.28
C TRP A 293 16.92 -21.47 2.93
N MET A 294 16.80 -21.20 1.63
CA MET A 294 16.01 -20.10 1.08
C MET A 294 14.84 -20.70 0.31
N GLY A 295 13.63 -20.53 0.82
CA GLY A 295 12.39 -20.93 0.15
C GLY A 295 11.63 -19.73 -0.37
N GLY A 296 10.79 -19.93 -1.38
CA GLY A 296 9.80 -18.93 -1.79
C GLY A 296 8.50 -19.61 -2.15
N ILE A 297 7.40 -19.07 -1.64
CA ILE A 297 6.06 -19.53 -1.99
C ILE A 297 5.47 -18.67 -3.09
N ASP A 298 4.62 -19.26 -3.92
CA ASP A 298 3.84 -18.52 -4.91
C ASP A 298 2.81 -17.59 -4.25
N TYR A 299 2.38 -16.57 -4.99
CA TYR A 299 1.32 -15.68 -4.52
C TYR A 299 -0.04 -16.38 -4.65
N PRO A 300 -0.88 -16.43 -3.58
CA PRO A 300 -2.18 -17.07 -3.65
C PRO A 300 -3.13 -16.31 -4.59
N HIS A 301 -3.48 -16.92 -5.71
CA HIS A 301 -4.33 -16.31 -6.73
C HIS A 301 -5.54 -17.19 -7.08
N SER A 302 -6.49 -16.62 -7.84
CA SER A 302 -7.66 -17.37 -8.30
C SER A 302 -7.28 -18.39 -9.38
N PRO A 303 -7.92 -19.58 -9.43
CA PRO A 303 -7.75 -20.54 -10.52
C PRO A 303 -8.14 -20.00 -11.90
N SER A 304 -8.85 -18.86 -11.97
CA SER A 304 -9.32 -18.24 -13.20
C SER A 304 -8.26 -17.45 -13.97
N ILE A 305 -7.07 -17.26 -13.39
CA ILE A 305 -5.92 -16.67 -14.08
C ILE A 305 -5.14 -17.82 -14.72
N ASN A 306 -4.62 -17.63 -15.94
CA ASN A 306 -3.70 -18.57 -16.59
C ASN A 306 -2.43 -18.70 -15.74
N THR A 307 -2.43 -19.61 -14.79
CA THR A 307 -1.50 -19.65 -13.66
C THR A 307 -0.60 -20.86 -13.72
N LEU A 308 0.54 -20.77 -13.02
CA LEU A 308 1.45 -21.89 -12.88
C LEU A 308 0.85 -22.97 -11.99
N HIS A 309 0.40 -22.58 -10.80
CA HIS A 309 -0.16 -23.46 -9.77
C HIS A 309 -1.28 -22.74 -9.02
N SER A 310 -2.40 -23.40 -8.73
CA SER A 310 -3.44 -22.83 -7.87
C SER A 310 -3.39 -23.45 -6.48
N ARG A 311 -2.50 -22.95 -5.62
CA ARG A 311 -2.33 -23.41 -4.24
C ARG A 311 -2.73 -22.35 -3.21
N THR A 312 -3.22 -22.82 -2.08
CA THR A 312 -3.35 -22.01 -0.87
C THR A 312 -1.96 -21.75 -0.25
N PRO A 313 -1.82 -20.72 0.60
CA PRO A 313 -0.53 -20.47 1.27
C PRO A 313 0.00 -21.67 2.05
N LEU A 314 -0.89 -22.47 2.68
CA LEU A 314 -0.49 -23.66 3.42
C LEU A 314 0.08 -24.74 2.48
N GLU A 315 -0.62 -25.04 1.38
CA GLU A 315 -0.15 -26.03 0.39
C GLU A 315 1.18 -25.60 -0.25
N SER A 316 1.34 -24.32 -0.56
CA SER A 316 2.59 -23.76 -1.07
C SER A 316 3.74 -23.87 -0.07
N LEU A 317 3.46 -23.60 1.22
CA LEU A 317 4.44 -23.79 2.29
C LEU A 317 4.81 -25.26 2.47
N ASP A 318 3.84 -26.18 2.42
CA ASP A 318 4.09 -27.62 2.52
C ASP A 318 5.01 -28.12 1.41
N VAL A 319 4.76 -27.70 0.16
CA VAL A 319 5.61 -28.03 -0.98
C VAL A 319 7.02 -27.46 -0.82
N THR A 320 7.13 -26.19 -0.40
CA THR A 320 8.41 -25.49 -0.25
C THR A 320 9.25 -26.07 0.89
N LEU A 321 8.64 -26.26 2.06
CA LEU A 321 9.31 -26.79 3.24
C LEU A 321 9.61 -28.29 3.11
N GLY A 322 8.79 -29.04 2.36
CA GLY A 322 9.06 -30.45 2.06
C GLY A 322 10.34 -30.69 1.25
N GLN A 323 10.87 -29.64 0.59
CA GLN A 323 12.16 -29.67 -0.11
C GLN A 323 13.35 -29.38 0.81
N MET A 324 13.11 -28.95 2.06
CA MET A 324 14.15 -28.59 3.03
C MET A 324 14.38 -29.72 4.02
N ASN A 325 15.61 -30.24 4.07
CA ASN A 325 15.95 -31.28 5.04
C ASN A 325 15.86 -30.74 6.48
N ASP A 326 15.49 -31.60 7.41
CA ASP A 326 15.56 -31.32 8.85
C ASP A 326 16.98 -31.54 9.36
N ASP A 327 17.87 -30.61 9.00
CA ASP A 327 19.30 -30.63 9.33
C ASP A 327 19.70 -29.51 10.29
N GLY A 328 18.72 -28.88 10.94
CA GLY A 328 18.92 -27.78 11.89
C GLY A 328 19.32 -26.45 11.25
N ALA A 329 19.46 -26.36 9.93
CA ALA A 329 19.84 -25.11 9.27
C ALA A 329 18.71 -24.07 9.26
N PRO A 330 19.04 -22.77 9.36
CA PRO A 330 18.06 -21.71 9.28
C PRO A 330 17.24 -21.78 7.99
N ARG A 331 15.93 -21.60 8.10
CA ARG A 331 14.98 -21.60 6.99
C ARG A 331 14.37 -20.20 6.83
N ILE A 332 14.78 -19.51 5.78
CA ILE A 332 14.24 -18.21 5.38
C ILE A 332 13.26 -18.45 4.23
N VAL A 333 12.02 -17.96 4.38
CA VAL A 333 10.96 -18.12 3.37
C VAL A 333 10.51 -16.76 2.85
N LEU A 334 10.52 -16.61 1.54
CA LEU A 334 9.99 -15.44 0.84
C LEU A 334 8.51 -15.66 0.55
N ALA A 335 7.67 -14.72 1.01
CA ALA A 335 6.24 -14.74 0.75
C ALA A 335 5.79 -13.29 0.57
N HIS A 336 5.32 -12.92 -0.61
CA HIS A 336 4.95 -11.53 -0.85
C HIS A 336 3.85 -11.04 0.12
N HIS A 337 2.77 -11.80 0.27
CA HIS A 337 1.66 -11.45 1.16
C HIS A 337 1.94 -11.88 2.61
N PRO A 338 1.99 -10.95 3.60
CA PRO A 338 2.39 -11.28 4.97
C PRO A 338 1.40 -12.18 5.72
N LYS A 339 0.12 -12.18 5.32
CA LYS A 339 -0.90 -13.09 5.85
C LYS A 339 -0.55 -14.59 5.70
N SER A 340 0.34 -14.96 4.78
CA SER A 340 0.86 -16.34 4.71
C SER A 340 1.52 -16.78 6.02
N PHE A 341 1.97 -15.85 6.85
CA PHE A 341 2.50 -16.13 8.18
C PHE A 341 1.44 -16.64 9.18
N GLU A 342 0.13 -16.38 8.96
CA GLU A 342 -0.92 -16.90 9.86
C GLU A 342 -0.92 -18.42 9.91
N VAL A 343 -0.65 -19.07 8.78
CA VAL A 343 -0.50 -20.52 8.67
C VAL A 343 0.96 -20.96 8.78
N GLY A 344 1.92 -20.14 8.31
CA GLY A 344 3.34 -20.46 8.33
C GLY A 344 3.99 -20.39 9.72
N ARG A 345 3.41 -19.66 10.67
CA ARG A 345 3.96 -19.53 12.04
C ARG A 345 3.96 -20.85 12.82
N ASP A 346 3.14 -21.81 12.41
CA ASP A 346 3.05 -23.15 13.03
C ASP A 346 3.93 -24.18 12.31
N LEU A 347 4.63 -23.77 11.24
CA LEU A 347 5.49 -24.62 10.42
C LEU A 347 6.98 -24.43 10.76
N PRO A 348 7.86 -25.35 10.34
CA PRO A 348 9.28 -25.29 10.65
C PRO A 348 10.02 -24.32 9.71
N LEU A 349 9.75 -23.01 9.87
CA LEU A 349 10.51 -21.90 9.28
C LEU A 349 11.01 -20.96 10.38
N ASP A 350 12.12 -20.26 10.17
CA ASP A 350 12.68 -19.34 11.18
C ASP A 350 12.33 -17.88 10.91
N LEU A 351 12.33 -17.49 9.64
CA LEU A 351 12.04 -16.13 9.20
C LEU A 351 11.27 -16.13 7.88
N MET A 352 10.12 -15.47 7.88
CA MET A 352 9.39 -15.11 6.66
C MET A 352 9.68 -13.65 6.29
N LEU A 353 10.03 -13.39 5.03
CA LEU A 353 10.22 -12.05 4.47
C LEU A 353 9.07 -11.71 3.51
N SER A 354 8.42 -10.58 3.75
CA SER A 354 7.22 -10.14 3.03
C SER A 354 7.23 -8.66 2.69
N GLY A 355 6.27 -8.27 1.84
CA GLY A 355 5.99 -6.89 1.43
C GLY A 355 4.48 -6.62 1.40
N HIS A 356 3.96 -6.25 0.23
CA HIS A 356 2.54 -6.13 -0.15
C HIS A 356 1.79 -4.95 0.47
N THR A 357 2.09 -4.65 1.72
CA THR A 357 1.32 -3.71 2.53
C THR A 357 1.83 -2.28 2.43
N HIS A 358 3.01 -2.06 1.84
CA HIS A 358 3.65 -0.74 1.72
C HIS A 358 3.80 0.01 3.06
N GLY A 359 3.78 -0.70 4.19
CA GLY A 359 3.72 -0.07 5.51
C GLY A 359 2.44 0.72 5.80
N GLY A 360 1.42 0.57 4.96
CA GLY A 360 0.21 1.37 4.95
C GLY A 360 0.33 2.69 4.20
N GLN A 361 1.49 3.05 3.63
CA GLN A 361 1.78 4.19 2.72
C GLN A 361 1.41 5.61 3.21
N LEU A 362 0.19 5.81 3.72
CA LEU A 362 -0.35 7.01 4.36
C LEU A 362 -0.56 6.77 5.87
N VAL A 363 0.47 6.98 6.68
CA VAL A 363 0.42 6.77 8.14
C VAL A 363 0.10 8.10 8.83
N LEU A 364 -1.14 8.23 9.33
CA LEU A 364 -1.62 9.46 9.97
C LEU A 364 -1.29 9.53 11.46
N GLY A 365 -0.91 8.41 12.05
CA GLY A 365 -0.54 8.28 13.46
C GLY A 365 -0.16 6.84 13.78
N ARG A 366 0.25 6.58 15.02
CA ARG A 366 0.62 5.24 15.50
C ARG A 366 0.00 5.00 16.87
N ILE A 367 -0.49 3.78 17.11
CA ILE A 367 -0.93 3.30 18.43
C ILE A 367 -0.04 2.12 18.79
N GLY A 368 0.93 2.35 19.68
CA GLY A 368 2.02 1.39 19.89
C GLY A 368 2.76 1.14 18.57
N ASP A 369 2.89 -0.13 18.19
CA ASP A 369 3.51 -0.51 16.92
C ASP A 369 2.55 -0.47 15.72
N TYR A 370 1.26 -0.24 15.93
CA TYR A 370 0.26 -0.23 14.86
C TYR A 370 0.20 1.10 14.12
N ASN A 371 0.38 1.08 12.80
CA ASN A 371 0.21 2.24 11.94
C ASN A 371 -1.28 2.52 11.66
N LEU A 372 -1.75 3.72 12.05
CA LEU A 372 -3.08 4.19 11.66
C LEU A 372 -3.04 4.68 10.21
N SER A 373 -3.42 3.80 9.30
CA SER A 373 -3.53 4.10 7.88
C SER A 373 -4.97 3.88 7.39
N PRO A 374 -5.59 4.88 6.72
CA PRO A 374 -6.90 4.71 6.12
C PRO A 374 -6.88 3.75 4.92
N VAL A 375 -5.70 3.44 4.36
CA VAL A 375 -5.58 2.49 3.24
C VAL A 375 -5.31 1.05 3.69
N LEU A 376 -4.99 0.84 4.97
CA LEU A 376 -4.87 -0.50 5.59
C LEU A 376 -5.60 -0.58 6.95
N PRO A 377 -6.91 -0.27 7.03
CA PRO A 377 -7.60 -0.14 8.31
C PRO A 377 -7.72 -1.44 9.12
N PHE A 378 -7.47 -2.61 8.51
CA PHE A 378 -7.68 -3.92 9.13
C PHE A 378 -6.52 -4.92 8.91
N GLU A 379 -5.39 -4.46 8.38
CA GLU A 379 -4.23 -5.34 8.17
C GLU A 379 -3.34 -5.31 9.41
N TYR A 380 -3.24 -6.44 10.11
CA TYR A 380 -2.41 -6.54 11.31
C TYR A 380 -0.92 -6.50 10.98
N TYR A 381 -0.50 -7.26 9.95
CA TYR A 381 0.89 -7.35 9.48
C TYR A 381 1.22 -6.24 8.47
N HIS A 382 1.32 -5.01 8.94
CA HIS A 382 1.48 -3.83 8.10
C HIS A 382 2.95 -3.43 7.87
N LYS A 383 3.83 -3.50 8.88
CA LYS A 383 5.25 -3.12 8.75
C LYS A 383 6.08 -3.67 9.91
N GLY A 384 7.30 -4.09 9.62
CA GLY A 384 8.32 -4.38 10.62
C GLY A 384 8.33 -5.84 11.06
N LEU A 385 8.94 -6.09 12.22
CA LEU A 385 9.18 -7.43 12.74
C LEU A 385 8.02 -7.89 13.64
N TYR A 386 7.46 -9.05 13.32
CA TYR A 386 6.49 -9.78 14.12
C TYR A 386 7.09 -11.10 14.56
N GLN A 387 6.65 -11.61 15.71
CA GLN A 387 7.14 -12.86 16.25
C GLN A 387 6.00 -13.70 16.82
N HIS A 388 6.05 -15.01 16.59
CA HIS A 388 5.16 -16.00 17.17
C HIS A 388 5.96 -17.26 17.51
N GLU A 389 6.02 -17.63 18.79
CA GLU A 389 6.69 -18.85 19.28
C GLU A 389 8.09 -19.11 18.68
N GLY A 390 8.92 -18.07 18.58
CA GLY A 390 10.26 -18.16 18.02
C GLY A 390 10.35 -17.93 16.50
N ARG A 391 9.26 -18.07 15.76
CA ARG A 391 9.17 -17.78 14.32
C ARG A 391 8.98 -16.30 14.09
N LYS A 392 9.57 -15.78 13.02
CA LYS A 392 9.53 -14.34 12.72
C LYS A 392 8.92 -14.08 11.36
N LEU A 393 8.24 -12.95 11.26
CA LEU A 393 7.82 -12.34 10.00
C LEU A 393 8.42 -10.94 9.95
N TYR A 394 9.03 -10.59 8.84
CA TYR A 394 9.41 -9.20 8.55
C TYR A 394 8.63 -8.67 7.36
N VAL A 395 7.90 -7.58 7.57
CA VAL A 395 7.12 -6.90 6.52
C VAL A 395 7.84 -5.62 6.11
N ASN A 396 8.44 -5.63 4.92
CA ASN A 396 9.09 -4.47 4.32
C ASN A 396 8.03 -3.47 3.83
N SER A 397 8.28 -2.17 3.98
CA SER A 397 7.33 -1.12 3.58
C SER A 397 7.38 -0.72 2.10
N GLY A 398 8.12 -1.46 1.28
CA GLY A 398 8.25 -1.27 -0.16
C GLY A 398 9.19 -0.12 -0.54
N ALA A 399 9.82 -0.23 -1.71
CA ALA A 399 10.62 0.86 -2.29
C ALA A 399 9.83 1.75 -3.26
N GLY A 400 8.78 1.20 -3.88
CA GLY A 400 7.83 1.91 -4.74
C GLY A 400 6.45 2.01 -4.09
N GLY A 401 5.40 2.11 -4.88
CA GLY A 401 4.04 2.16 -4.34
C GLY A 401 2.97 2.24 -5.41
N TRP A 402 1.81 1.65 -5.13
CA TRP A 402 0.61 1.77 -5.95
C TRP A 402 -0.03 3.17 -5.95
N MET A 403 0.50 4.10 -5.16
CA MET A 403 0.14 5.52 -5.17
C MET A 403 1.38 6.40 -5.02
N PRO A 404 1.37 7.62 -5.59
CA PRO A 404 2.55 8.46 -5.71
C PRO A 404 2.85 9.31 -4.46
N VAL A 405 2.34 8.92 -3.29
CA VAL A 405 2.39 9.70 -2.05
C VAL A 405 2.69 8.79 -0.88
N ARG A 406 3.66 9.15 -0.05
CA ARG A 406 4.00 8.49 1.20
C ARG A 406 3.96 9.49 2.35
N ILE A 407 3.24 9.19 3.43
CA ILE A 407 3.17 10.03 4.64
C ILE A 407 3.61 9.17 5.83
N ASN A 408 4.67 9.59 6.52
CA ASN A 408 5.26 8.88 7.66
C ASN A 408 5.58 7.39 7.40
N CYS A 409 5.77 7.02 6.13
CA CYS A 409 6.12 5.67 5.70
C CYS A 409 7.14 5.76 4.55
N PRO A 410 8.41 6.07 4.83
CA PRO A 410 9.42 6.22 3.78
C PRO A 410 9.65 4.91 3.02
N PRO A 411 10.09 4.96 1.76
CA PRO A 411 10.57 3.78 1.03
C PRO A 411 11.67 3.06 1.81
N GLU A 412 11.78 1.74 1.67
CA GLU A 412 12.63 0.94 2.54
C GLU A 412 13.47 -0.12 1.81
N ILE A 413 14.72 -0.24 2.23
CA ILE A 413 15.57 -1.42 2.03
C ILE A 413 15.87 -2.01 3.41
N THR A 414 15.76 -3.32 3.56
CA THR A 414 16.06 -3.99 4.85
C THR A 414 17.33 -4.79 4.74
N LEU A 415 18.30 -4.52 5.61
CA LEU A 415 19.49 -5.34 5.77
C LEU A 415 19.30 -6.31 6.93
N ILE A 416 19.20 -7.59 6.63
CA ILE A 416 19.17 -8.68 7.59
C ILE A 416 20.60 -9.19 7.80
N GLU A 417 21.06 -9.21 9.04
CA GLU A 417 22.33 -9.77 9.47
C GLU A 417 22.08 -11.05 10.28
N LEU A 418 22.72 -12.15 9.88
CA LEU A 418 22.70 -13.40 10.63
C LEU A 418 23.68 -13.33 11.80
N VAL A 419 23.24 -13.68 13.01
CA VAL A 419 24.04 -13.60 14.24
C VAL A 419 23.96 -14.88 15.08
N ALA A 420 25.09 -15.50 15.42
CA ALA A 420 25.17 -16.66 16.31
C ALA A 420 24.90 -16.34 17.79
#